data_AF-A0A2V9II91-F1
#
_entry.id   AF-A0A2V9II91-F1
#
_cell.length_a   1.000
_cell.length_b   1.000
_cell.length_c   1.000
_cell.angle_alpha   90.00
_cell.angle_beta   90.00
_cell.angle_gamma   90.00
#
_symmetry.space_group_name_H-M   'P 1'
#
loop_
_entity.id
_entity.type
_entity.pdbx_description
1 polymer ?
#
loop_
_entity_poly.entity_id
_entity_poly.type
_entity_poly.pdbx_seq_one_letter_code
_entity_poly.pdbx_strand_id
1 'polypeptide(L)'
;MRTFDVFLRDLKTATTTLVSVNSAGIGGDRASGLLPAGDAFLIAVPVISADRRFVAFVSLASDLVANDTNGATDVFVRRIGKQRGKKGWL
;
A
#
# COMPACT_ATOMS: atom_id res chain seq x y z
N MET A 1 -2.17 -13.78 -12.16
CA MET A 1 -1.05 -12.89 -12.53
C MET A 1 -0.35 -12.50 -11.24
N ARG A 2 0.98 -12.63 -11.11
CA ARG A 2 1.68 -12.13 -9.91
C ARG A 2 1.63 -10.60 -9.96
N THR A 3 0.97 -10.00 -8.98
CA THR A 3 0.85 -8.55 -8.85
C THR A 3 2.11 -7.98 -8.21
N PHE A 4 2.46 -6.74 -8.55
CA PHE A 4 3.48 -6.00 -7.80
C PHE A 4 2.88 -5.50 -6.49
N ASP A 5 3.66 -5.55 -5.43
CA ASP A 5 3.28 -5.10 -4.10
C ASP A 5 4.33 -4.15 -3.53
N VAL A 6 3.90 -3.32 -2.57
CA VAL A 6 4.78 -2.42 -1.84
C VAL A 6 5.08 -3.04 -0.47
N PHE A 7 6.35 -3.28 -0.18
CA PHE A 7 6.81 -3.79 1.10
C PHE A 7 7.69 -2.75 1.81
N LEU A 8 7.56 -2.69 3.13
CA LEU A 8 8.50 -2.00 4.01
C LEU A 8 9.43 -3.02 4.65
N ARG A 9 10.73 -2.77 4.60
CA ARG A 9 11.74 -3.57 5.31
C ARG A 9 12.37 -2.75 6.43
N ASP A 10 12.18 -3.19 7.66
CA ASP A 10 12.98 -2.75 8.80
C ASP A 10 14.23 -3.63 8.91
N LEU A 11 15.40 -3.03 8.72
CA LEU A 11 16.69 -3.72 8.78
C LEU A 11 17.17 -3.94 10.21
N LYS A 12 16.73 -3.13 11.19
CA LYS A 12 17.12 -3.27 12.59
C LYS A 12 16.47 -4.49 13.23
N THR A 13 15.19 -4.69 12.91
CA THR A 13 14.38 -5.79 13.45
C THR A 13 14.21 -6.95 12.47
N ALA A 14 14.85 -6.86 11.30
CA ALA A 14 14.73 -7.82 10.20
C ALA A 14 13.27 -8.13 9.78
N THR A 15 12.36 -7.18 9.97
CA THR A 15 10.92 -7.37 9.71
C THR A 15 10.53 -6.84 8.33
N THR A 16 9.82 -7.66 7.55
CA THR A 16 9.16 -7.22 6.31
C THR A 16 7.67 -7.07 6.56
N THR A 17 7.08 -5.96 6.12
CA THR A 17 5.64 -5.69 6.23
C THR A 17 5.07 -5.35 4.87
N LEU A 18 3.95 -5.98 4.51
CA LEU A 18 3.17 -5.60 3.34
C LEU A 18 2.48 -4.25 3.59
N VAL A 19 2.71 -3.27 2.73
CA VAL A 19 2.17 -1.91 2.84
C VAL A 19 0.88 -1.77 2.03
N SER A 20 0.87 -2.36 0.83
CA SER A 20 -0.29 -2.45 -0.08
C SER A 20 -1.31 -3.51 0.37
N VAL A 21 -1.60 -3.54 1.68
CA VAL A 21 -2.65 -4.41 2.22
C VAL A 21 -4.03 -3.86 1.91
N ASN A 22 -4.97 -4.74 1.58
CA ASN A 22 -6.40 -4.45 1.56
C ASN A 22 -7.00 -4.47 2.97
N SER A 23 -8.32 -4.24 3.06
CA SER A 23 -9.05 -4.21 4.33
C SER A 23 -9.06 -5.56 5.08
N ALA A 24 -8.84 -6.67 4.37
CA ALA A 24 -8.68 -8.01 4.95
C ALA A 24 -7.26 -8.31 5.43
N GLY A 25 -6.31 -7.37 5.25
CA GLY A 25 -4.92 -7.53 5.68
C GLY A 25 -4.05 -8.38 4.75
N ILE A 26 -4.56 -8.70 3.55
CA ILE A 26 -3.81 -9.40 2.50
C ILE A 26 -3.46 -8.41 1.37
N GLY A 27 -2.69 -8.83 0.36
CA GLY A 27 -2.38 -7.97 -0.80
C GLY A 27 -3.62 -7.60 -1.61
N GLY A 28 -3.53 -6.47 -2.31
CA GLY A 28 -4.59 -6.03 -3.21
C GLY A 28 -4.76 -6.93 -4.43
N ASP A 29 -5.90 -6.79 -5.09
CA ASP A 29 -6.30 -7.61 -6.25
C ASP A 29 -5.52 -7.30 -7.55
N ARG A 30 -4.83 -6.15 -7.60
CA ARG A 30 -4.03 -5.69 -8.76
C ARG A 30 -2.70 -5.09 -8.30
N ALA A 31 -1.88 -4.66 -9.27
CA ALA A 31 -0.53 -4.19 -9.00
C ALA A 31 -0.50 -2.83 -8.27
N SER A 32 0.36 -2.73 -7.28
CA SER A 32 0.79 -1.49 -6.63
C SER A 32 2.19 -1.10 -7.14
N GLY A 33 2.47 0.20 -7.21
CA GLY A 33 3.75 0.76 -7.68
C GLY A 33 3.90 0.81 -9.20
N LEU A 34 2.81 0.59 -9.95
CA LEU A 34 2.79 0.74 -11.40
C LEU A 34 1.80 1.84 -11.82
N LEU A 35 2.16 2.60 -12.85
CA LEU A 35 1.30 3.56 -13.54
C LEU A 35 1.10 3.13 -15.00
N PRO A 36 -0.13 3.14 -15.53
CA PRO A 36 -0.37 2.99 -16.97
C PRO A 36 0.33 4.11 -17.76
N ALA A 37 0.98 3.76 -18.85
CA ALA A 37 1.65 4.69 -19.76
C ALA A 37 1.43 4.24 -21.21
N GLY A 38 0.23 4.47 -21.73
CA GLY A 38 -0.18 3.96 -23.04
C GLY A 38 -0.32 2.44 -23.02
N ASP A 39 0.43 1.75 -23.88
CA ASP A 39 0.54 0.30 -23.96
C ASP A 39 1.60 -0.30 -23.01
N ALA A 40 2.29 0.55 -22.22
CA ALA A 40 3.31 0.16 -21.26
C ALA A 40 2.93 0.50 -19.81
N PHE A 41 3.78 0.05 -18.86
CA PHE A 41 3.72 0.44 -17.46
C PHE A 41 5.01 1.14 -17.03
N LEU A 42 4.89 2.23 -16.28
CA LEU A 42 6.00 2.87 -15.59
C LEU A 42 6.03 2.45 -14.12
N ILE A 43 7.23 2.33 -13.56
CA ILE A 43 7.42 2.08 -12.13
C ILE A 43 7.28 3.39 -11.39
N ALA A 44 6.33 3.46 -10.47
CA ALA A 44 6.17 4.54 -9.53
C ALA A 44 6.83 4.15 -8.21
N VAL A 45 7.87 4.88 -7.85
CA VAL A 45 8.63 4.59 -6.63
C VAL A 45 7.83 5.04 -5.41
N PRO A 46 7.51 4.14 -4.45
CA PRO A 46 6.85 4.52 -3.21
C PRO A 46 7.77 5.42 -2.38
N VAL A 47 7.19 6.35 -1.63
CA VAL A 47 7.92 7.28 -0.76
C VAL A 47 7.54 7.07 0.70
N ILE A 48 8.52 7.21 1.60
CA ILE A 48 8.32 7.12 3.05
C ILE A 48 8.50 8.50 3.69
N SER A 49 7.62 8.88 4.61
CA SER A 49 7.73 10.13 5.34
C SER A 49 9.00 10.15 6.20
N ALA A 50 9.60 11.33 6.39
CA ALA A 50 10.85 11.49 7.15
C ALA A 50 10.76 10.95 8.60
N ASP A 51 9.59 11.08 9.21
CA ASP A 51 9.27 10.58 10.54
C ASP A 51 8.92 9.08 10.58
N ARG A 52 8.96 8.38 9.44
CA ARG A 52 8.66 6.94 9.29
C ARG A 52 7.27 6.55 9.78
N ARG A 53 6.27 7.43 9.66
CA ARG A 53 4.88 7.13 10.02
C ARG A 53 3.99 6.81 8.83
N PHE A 54 4.37 7.18 7.61
CA PHE A 54 3.56 6.99 6.41
C PHE A 54 4.38 6.52 5.21
N VAL A 55 3.75 5.72 4.37
CA VAL A 55 4.23 5.38 3.02
C VAL A 55 3.16 5.80 2.02
N ALA A 56 3.55 6.58 1.01
CA ALA A 56 2.69 6.91 -0.13
C ALA A 56 3.10 6.09 -1.35
N PHE A 57 2.12 5.57 -2.07
CA PHE A 57 2.33 4.72 -3.25
C PHE A 57 1.11 4.79 -4.16
N VAL A 58 1.31 4.45 -5.43
CA VAL A 58 0.22 4.34 -6.41
C VAL A 58 -0.29 2.90 -6.47
N SER A 59 -1.57 2.70 -6.77
CA SER A 59 -2.10 1.36 -6.98
C SER A 59 -3.23 1.32 -7.99
N LEU A 60 -3.26 0.22 -8.76
CA LEU A 60 -4.37 -0.16 -9.64
C LEU A 60 -5.40 -1.03 -8.93
N ALA A 61 -5.17 -1.40 -7.65
CA ALA A 61 -6.01 -2.34 -6.92
C ALA A 61 -7.32 -1.71 -6.48
N SER A 62 -8.43 -2.39 -6.78
CA SER A 62 -9.80 -1.95 -6.50
C SER A 62 -10.29 -2.33 -5.11
N ASP A 63 -9.46 -3.03 -4.32
CA ASP A 63 -9.85 -3.60 -3.03
C ASP A 63 -9.04 -3.05 -1.84
N LEU A 64 -8.09 -2.13 -2.06
CA LEU A 64 -7.30 -1.56 -0.96
C LEU A 64 -8.17 -0.79 0.04
N VAL A 65 -9.26 -0.22 -0.44
CA VAL A 65 -10.32 0.43 0.32
C VAL A 65 -11.68 0.00 -0.23
N ALA A 66 -12.73 0.09 0.59
CA ALA A 66 -14.07 -0.22 0.12
C ALA A 66 -14.52 0.80 -0.93
N ASN A 67 -15.26 0.31 -1.93
CA ASN A 67 -15.90 1.10 -3.00
C ASN A 67 -14.93 1.85 -3.93
N ASP A 68 -13.72 1.32 -4.13
CA ASP A 68 -12.85 1.77 -5.22
C ASP A 68 -13.26 1.09 -6.55
N THR A 69 -14.01 1.82 -7.39
CA THR A 69 -14.72 1.24 -8.54
C THR A 69 -14.46 1.96 -9.87
N ASN A 70 -13.63 2.99 -9.86
CA ASN A 70 -13.43 3.86 -11.03
C ASN A 70 -12.51 3.22 -12.11
N GLY A 71 -11.82 2.12 -11.79
CA GLY A 71 -10.86 1.45 -12.68
C GLY A 71 -9.61 2.28 -13.00
N ALA A 72 -9.35 3.34 -12.23
CA ALA A 72 -8.20 4.22 -12.38
C ALA A 72 -7.02 3.77 -11.49
N THR A 73 -5.89 4.44 -11.64
CA THR A 73 -4.80 4.34 -10.66
C THR A 73 -4.96 5.44 -9.62
N ASP A 74 -4.92 5.05 -8.36
CA ASP A 74 -5.07 5.97 -7.23
C ASP A 74 -3.80 6.09 -6.41
N VAL A 75 -3.65 7.21 -5.69
CA VAL A 75 -2.57 7.44 -4.73
C VAL A 75 -3.06 7.09 -3.33
N PHE A 76 -2.42 6.14 -2.70
CA PHE A 76 -2.71 5.70 -1.33
C PHE A 76 -1.63 6.15 -0.36
N VAL A 77 -2.04 6.45 0.87
CA VAL A 77 -1.14 6.69 2.00
C VAL A 77 -1.43 5.68 3.11
N ARG A 78 -0.47 4.81 3.40
CA ARG A 78 -0.56 3.84 4.48
C ARG A 78 0.20 4.36 5.69
N ARG A 79 -0.49 4.44 6.83
CA ARG A 79 0.18 4.61 8.13
C ARG A 79 0.94 3.33 8.47
N ILE A 80 2.20 3.47 8.84
CA ILE A 80 3.10 2.39 9.24
C ILE A 80 3.39 2.46 10.75
N GLY A 81 3.63 1.29 11.36
CA GLY A 81 3.76 1.13 12.81
C GLY A 81 2.49 0.58 13.48
N LYS A 82 2.62 0.06 14.71
CA LYS A 82 1.49 -0.55 15.42
C LYS A 82 0.34 0.45 15.54
N GLN A 83 -0.85 0.05 15.09
CA GLN A 83 -2.10 0.64 15.53
C GLN A 83 -2.09 0.57 17.07
N ARG A 84 -2.04 1.71 17.75
CA ARG A 84 -2.32 1.73 19.19
C ARG A 84 -3.74 1.19 19.32
N GLY A 85 -3.91 0.02 19.94
CA GLY A 85 -5.21 -0.58 20.15
C GLY A 85 -6.17 0.47 20.67
N LYS A 86 -7.36 0.57 20.07
CA LYS A 86 -8.44 1.39 20.62
C LYS A 86 -8.59 0.95 22.07
N LYS A 87 -8.21 1.80 23.04
CA LYS A 87 -8.57 1.57 24.43
C LYS A 87 -10.10 1.67 24.44
N GLY A 88 -10.77 0.53 24.56
CA GLY A 88 -12.18 0.50 24.90
C GLY A 88 -12.33 1.21 26.23
N TRP A 89 -13.09 2.29 26.26
CA TRP A 89 -13.65 2.78 27.50
C TRP A 89 -14.81 1.85 27.83
N LEU A 90 -14.74 1.24 29.02
CA LEU A 90 -15.88 0.64 29.70
C LEU A 90 -16.90 1.74 30.04
#